data_AF-A0A2E2VPS5-F1
#
_entry.id   AF-A0A2E2VPS5-F1
#
_cell.length_a   1.000
_cell.length_b   1.000
_cell.length_c   1.000
_cell.angle_alpha   90.00
_cell.angle_beta   90.00
_cell.angle_gamma   90.00
#
_symmetry.space_group_name_H-M   'P 1'
#
loop_
_entity.id
_entity.type
_entity.pdbx_description
1 polymer ?
#
loop_
_entity_poly.entity_id
_entity_poly.type
_entity_poly.pdbx_seq_one_letter_code
_entity_poly.pdbx_strand_id
1 'polypeptide(L)'
;MNMIGKSQKPFLGLVFLMAPVFAVDAGMLMDFNQGAGHDWLGWQWQDDVAYGNQGWVLMETAALGKGANYNWGYGPRVFNKGGYTPEQINKVAIDNSTFAPSTSSGGSFKVYETPESTDHRTAWWVWYDGQPLSERGVTNDNTDRMSFYLKTEGMKELDKSGGNEVLGTNFHIGTYLCWRDPSKPAYGSGDGCPYEGPGNQHYYHYLTIESDMWYHVLLDQHPQHRRGSKERVPNNPPYSEAGKHYFAQLNQYYIEIRWGQPEHTAMYLDEIQYYATSDSEEPDQNEESITSLWVGYKASKNEWQLGFHDMSWASLGDNALSTFELRWSATPITNENYDSAHIIAPKLYSGIQYVDARNPHYFRRPNGWGTLAFTTFEVPPLELQKLNTIYFAVKDVSALGENKGGRWPWNKGDGHDAASPFIKTIDFAINGASLKPKAPVNLTAENVVTE
;
A
#
# COMPACT_ATOMS: atom_id res chain seq x y z
N MET A 1 27.02 -78.63 -6.60
CA MET A 1 25.97 -77.86 -7.30
C MET A 1 25.21 -77.06 -6.26
N ASN A 2 25.09 -75.76 -6.51
CA ASN A 2 24.64 -74.69 -5.61
C ASN A 2 23.22 -74.89 -5.04
N MET A 3 22.98 -74.43 -3.80
CA MET A 3 22.26 -73.16 -3.56
C MET A 3 22.13 -72.88 -2.06
N ILE A 4 22.69 -71.74 -1.63
CA ILE A 4 22.57 -71.16 -0.29
C ILE A 4 21.39 -70.20 -0.32
N GLY A 5 20.33 -70.50 0.44
CA GLY A 5 19.19 -69.61 0.63
C GLY A 5 19.48 -68.57 1.73
N LYS A 6 19.61 -67.30 1.35
CA LYS A 6 19.64 -66.17 2.28
C LYS A 6 18.23 -65.62 2.47
N SER A 7 17.78 -65.63 3.72
CA SER A 7 16.59 -64.94 4.22
C SER A 7 16.82 -63.41 4.18
N GLN A 8 15.95 -62.69 3.47
CA GLN A 8 15.86 -61.23 3.56
C GLN A 8 14.88 -60.85 4.67
N LYS A 9 15.34 -60.02 5.61
CA LYS A 9 14.47 -59.33 6.59
C LYS A 9 13.92 -58.05 5.95
N PRO A 10 12.66 -57.67 6.22
CA PRO A 10 12.12 -56.41 5.72
C PRO A 10 12.76 -55.23 6.48
N PHE A 11 13.29 -54.28 5.71
CA PHE A 11 13.82 -53.01 6.19
C PHE A 11 12.62 -52.07 6.38
N LEU A 12 12.28 -51.77 7.64
CA LEU A 12 11.24 -50.78 7.97
C LEU A 12 11.86 -49.39 7.75
N GLY A 13 11.67 -48.84 6.55
CA GLY A 13 12.08 -47.47 6.23
C GLY A 13 11.21 -46.48 6.98
N LEU A 14 11.78 -45.82 7.98
CA LEU A 14 11.19 -44.69 8.68
C LEU A 14 11.12 -43.51 7.68
N VAL A 15 9.97 -43.31 7.04
CA VAL A 15 9.72 -42.14 6.20
C VAL A 15 9.48 -40.95 7.13
N PHE A 16 10.51 -40.13 7.34
CA PHE A 16 10.31 -38.79 7.89
C PHE A 16 9.55 -37.97 6.84
N LEU A 17 8.25 -37.81 7.05
CA LEU A 17 7.46 -36.77 6.40
C LEU A 17 7.99 -35.43 6.94
N MET A 18 9.00 -34.86 6.27
CA MET A 18 9.31 -33.45 6.48
C MET A 18 8.11 -32.65 6.02
N ALA A 19 7.54 -31.84 6.92
CA ALA A 19 6.55 -30.85 6.55
C ALA A 19 7.16 -29.98 5.42
N PRO A 20 6.41 -29.66 4.36
CA PRO A 20 6.90 -28.78 3.32
C PRO A 20 7.33 -27.46 3.94
N VAL A 21 8.60 -27.12 3.79
CA VAL A 21 9.11 -25.77 4.06
C VAL A 21 8.57 -24.91 2.93
N PHE A 22 7.49 -24.18 3.20
CA PHE A 22 6.98 -23.20 2.27
C PHE A 22 8.00 -22.07 2.17
N ALA A 23 8.54 -21.84 0.97
CA ALA A 23 9.34 -20.66 0.69
C ALA A 23 8.45 -19.44 0.93
N VAL A 24 8.85 -18.56 1.84
CA VAL A 24 8.23 -17.24 1.94
C VAL A 24 8.69 -16.45 0.72
N ASP A 25 7.75 -15.90 -0.05
CA ASP A 25 8.07 -14.94 -1.10
C ASP A 25 8.85 -13.79 -0.47
N ALA A 26 10.09 -13.56 -0.92
CA ALA A 26 10.82 -12.37 -0.50
C ALA A 26 9.96 -11.13 -0.79
N GLY A 27 10.04 -10.12 0.06
CA GLY A 27 9.19 -8.93 -0.05
C GLY A 27 7.87 -8.98 0.73
N MET A 28 7.35 -10.16 1.13
CA MET A 28 6.18 -10.23 2.01
C MET A 28 6.58 -9.93 3.46
N LEU A 29 6.11 -8.81 4.00
CA LEU A 29 6.43 -8.34 5.36
C LEU A 29 5.43 -8.82 6.40
N MET A 30 4.13 -8.79 6.06
CA MET A 30 3.08 -9.28 6.94
C MET A 30 2.08 -10.13 6.17
N ASP A 31 1.98 -11.38 6.59
CA ASP A 31 1.01 -12.37 6.11
C ASP A 31 0.23 -12.91 7.32
N PHE A 32 -1.10 -12.80 7.25
CA PHE A 32 -2.02 -13.22 8.30
C PHE A 32 -2.77 -14.53 7.95
N ASN A 33 -2.39 -15.18 6.84
CA ASN A 33 -3.01 -16.40 6.32
C ASN A 33 -2.91 -17.61 7.26
N GLN A 34 -2.08 -17.54 8.30
CA GLN A 34 -1.90 -18.59 9.31
C GLN A 34 -2.17 -18.09 10.74
N GLY A 35 -2.85 -16.95 10.90
CA GLY A 35 -3.18 -16.39 12.20
C GLY A 35 -4.64 -16.52 12.60
N ALA A 36 -4.91 -16.40 13.90
CA ALA A 36 -6.26 -16.30 14.46
C ALA A 36 -6.23 -15.63 15.84
N GLY A 37 -7.05 -14.60 16.05
CA GLY A 37 -7.10 -13.88 17.32
C GLY A 37 -5.75 -13.23 17.64
N HIS A 38 -5.06 -13.73 18.66
CA HIS A 38 -3.71 -13.27 19.05
C HIS A 38 -2.59 -14.19 18.60
N ASP A 39 -2.93 -15.34 18.00
CA ASP A 39 -1.94 -16.28 17.47
C ASP A 39 -1.50 -15.82 16.07
N TRP A 40 -0.22 -15.48 15.95
CA TRP A 40 0.42 -15.08 14.70
C TRP A 40 1.79 -15.75 14.59
N LEU A 41 2.01 -16.56 13.55
CA LEU A 41 3.22 -17.37 13.43
C LEU A 41 4.50 -16.53 13.47
N GLY A 42 5.39 -16.85 14.41
CA GLY A 42 6.66 -16.15 14.62
C GLY A 42 6.56 -14.84 15.40
N TRP A 43 5.35 -14.45 15.81
CA TRP A 43 5.07 -13.27 16.62
C TRP A 43 4.47 -13.68 17.97
N GLN A 44 4.82 -12.96 19.03
CA GLN A 44 4.32 -13.21 20.38
C GLN A 44 3.43 -12.05 20.83
N TRP A 45 2.20 -12.36 21.21
CA TRP A 45 1.31 -11.40 21.86
C TRP A 45 1.83 -10.98 23.23
N GLN A 46 1.73 -9.69 23.55
CA GLN A 46 1.98 -9.13 24.88
C GLN A 46 0.95 -8.06 25.22
N ASP A 47 0.64 -7.94 26.51
CA ASP A 47 -0.28 -6.91 27.01
C ASP A 47 0.38 -5.52 27.11
N ASP A 48 1.71 -5.46 27.08
CA ASP A 48 2.47 -4.21 27.06
C ASP A 48 3.72 -4.36 26.19
N VAL A 49 3.53 -4.04 24.91
CA VAL A 49 4.60 -4.02 23.90
C VAL A 49 5.32 -2.68 23.88
N ALA A 50 4.58 -1.59 24.10
CA ALA A 50 5.09 -0.23 24.16
C ALA A 50 4.09 0.70 24.86
N TYR A 51 4.54 1.41 25.89
CA TYR A 51 3.77 2.46 26.54
C TYR A 51 2.42 2.00 27.12
N GLY A 52 2.33 0.75 27.58
CA GLY A 52 1.08 0.17 28.09
C GLY A 52 0.13 -0.32 26.99
N ASN A 53 0.56 -0.34 25.72
CA ASN A 53 -0.26 -0.80 24.61
C ASN A 53 -0.02 -2.28 24.32
N GLN A 54 -1.13 -3.01 24.16
CA GLN A 54 -1.12 -4.40 23.73
C GLN A 54 -0.69 -4.53 22.27
N GLY A 55 -0.14 -5.68 21.90
CA GLY A 55 0.26 -5.95 20.53
C GLY A 55 1.11 -7.20 20.37
N TRP A 56 1.86 -7.26 19.28
CA TRP A 56 2.82 -8.33 19.00
C TRP A 56 4.25 -7.83 18.96
N VAL A 57 5.17 -8.69 19.39
CA VAL A 57 6.61 -8.57 19.13
C VAL A 57 7.07 -9.70 18.22
N LEU A 58 7.99 -9.41 17.30
CA LEU A 58 8.58 -10.44 16.47
C LEU A 58 9.52 -11.30 17.30
N MET A 59 9.26 -12.60 17.34
CA MET A 59 10.19 -13.57 17.93
C MET A 59 11.21 -13.98 16.88
N GLU A 60 10.76 -14.72 15.89
CA GLU A 60 11.56 -15.18 14.75
C GLU A 60 10.63 -15.67 13.65
N THR A 61 10.86 -15.23 12.42
CA THR A 61 10.21 -15.79 11.23
C THR A 61 11.28 -16.15 10.20
N ALA A 62 10.94 -17.04 9.27
CA ALA A 62 11.85 -17.35 8.16
C ALA A 62 12.16 -16.11 7.29
N ALA A 63 11.19 -15.19 7.17
CA ALA A 63 11.30 -14.01 6.31
C ALA A 63 12.06 -12.85 6.95
N LEU A 64 11.76 -12.56 8.23
CA LEU A 64 12.31 -11.39 8.93
C LEU A 64 13.50 -11.75 9.83
N GLY A 65 13.78 -13.04 10.01
CA GLY A 65 14.71 -13.53 11.00
C GLY A 65 14.24 -13.20 12.43
N LYS A 66 15.19 -13.16 13.36
CA LYS A 66 14.94 -12.87 14.77
C LYS A 66 14.72 -11.38 15.01
N GLY A 67 13.79 -11.02 15.89
CA GLY A 67 13.65 -9.64 16.36
C GLY A 67 14.87 -9.20 17.17
N ALA A 68 15.36 -7.96 16.98
CA ALA A 68 16.42 -7.46 17.86
C ALA A 68 15.83 -7.01 19.19
N ASN A 69 16.69 -6.92 20.20
CA ASN A 69 16.32 -6.48 21.52
C ASN A 69 17.15 -5.24 21.86
N TYR A 70 16.45 -4.17 22.24
CA TYR A 70 17.03 -2.89 22.60
C TYR A 70 16.86 -2.65 24.10
N ASN A 71 17.53 -1.64 24.64
CA ASN A 71 17.38 -1.26 26.05
C ASN A 71 15.94 -0.89 26.44
N TRP A 72 15.08 -0.59 25.46
CA TRP A 72 13.66 -0.28 25.63
C TRP A 72 12.72 -1.46 25.28
N GLY A 73 13.26 -2.66 25.03
CA GLY A 73 12.51 -3.88 24.73
C GLY A 73 12.72 -4.40 23.31
N TYR A 74 11.86 -5.34 22.90
CA TYR A 74 11.91 -5.95 21.57
C TYR A 74 11.63 -4.94 20.46
N GLY A 75 12.45 -4.99 19.42
CA GLY A 75 12.49 -4.02 18.34
C GLY A 75 11.28 -4.09 17.42
N PRO A 76 11.07 -5.19 16.68
CA PRO A 76 9.99 -5.26 15.72
C PRO A 76 8.69 -5.53 16.46
N ARG A 77 7.76 -4.60 16.34
CA ARG A 77 6.56 -4.60 17.16
C ARG A 77 5.39 -3.88 16.49
N VAL A 78 4.19 -4.34 16.81
CA VAL A 78 2.94 -3.92 16.18
C VAL A 78 1.97 -3.62 17.32
N PHE A 79 1.63 -2.35 17.55
CA PHE A 79 0.89 -1.90 18.74
C PHE A 79 0.00 -0.67 18.45
N ASN A 80 -0.93 -0.37 19.34
CA ASN A 80 -1.83 0.78 19.19
C ASN A 80 -1.01 2.06 19.00
N LYS A 81 -1.36 2.86 17.99
CA LYS A 81 -0.72 4.14 17.80
C LYS A 81 -0.91 5.04 19.01
N GLY A 82 -2.13 5.04 19.54
CA GLY A 82 -2.59 6.01 20.52
C GLY A 82 -2.43 7.42 19.95
N GLY A 83 -3.52 8.15 19.77
CA GLY A 83 -3.38 9.60 19.67
C GLY A 83 -2.63 10.11 20.91
N TYR A 84 -2.09 11.34 20.85
CA TYR A 84 -1.62 12.05 22.05
C TYR A 84 -2.75 12.32 23.08
N THR A 85 -3.90 11.69 22.91
CA THR A 85 -5.15 12.01 23.57
C THR A 85 -5.72 10.68 24.13
N PRO A 86 -6.11 10.61 25.42
CA PRO A 86 -6.62 9.41 26.08
C PRO A 86 -7.90 8.80 25.45
N GLU A 87 -8.51 9.48 24.49
CA GLU A 87 -9.82 9.20 23.91
C GLU A 87 -9.79 8.13 22.81
N GLN A 88 -8.61 7.76 22.31
CA GLN A 88 -8.47 6.81 21.20
C GLN A 88 -7.99 5.45 21.71
N ILE A 89 -8.94 4.55 21.95
CA ILE A 89 -8.67 3.22 22.51
C ILE A 89 -8.95 2.16 21.46
N ASN A 90 -7.88 1.63 20.85
CA ASN A 90 -7.95 0.59 19.83
C ASN A 90 -7.57 -0.77 20.42
N LYS A 91 -8.26 -1.81 19.96
CA LYS A 91 -7.91 -3.22 20.09
C LYS A 91 -7.53 -3.78 18.74
N VAL A 92 -6.96 -4.98 18.78
CA VAL A 92 -6.47 -5.66 17.60
C VAL A 92 -6.66 -7.16 17.72
N ALA A 93 -6.90 -7.80 16.58
CA ALA A 93 -6.97 -9.25 16.44
C ALA A 93 -6.71 -9.64 14.98
N ILE A 94 -6.36 -10.91 14.75
CA ILE A 94 -6.42 -11.53 13.43
C ILE A 94 -7.83 -12.11 13.26
N ASP A 95 -8.63 -11.47 12.41
CA ASP A 95 -10.03 -11.80 12.14
C ASP A 95 -10.13 -12.84 11.02
N ASN A 96 -10.57 -14.05 11.38
CA ASN A 96 -10.74 -15.17 10.46
C ASN A 96 -12.14 -15.23 9.81
N SER A 97 -12.93 -14.16 9.93
CA SER A 97 -14.24 -14.04 9.29
C SER A 97 -14.24 -13.00 8.17
N THR A 98 -13.25 -12.11 8.15
CA THR A 98 -13.11 -11.05 7.17
C THR A 98 -11.79 -11.22 6.44
N PHE A 99 -11.84 -11.50 5.14
CA PHE A 99 -10.67 -11.80 4.32
C PHE A 99 -10.52 -10.80 3.19
N ALA A 100 -9.28 -10.46 2.85
CA ALA A 100 -9.01 -9.77 1.60
C ALA A 100 -9.44 -10.63 0.41
N PRO A 101 -9.78 -10.04 -0.76
CA PRO A 101 -10.18 -10.79 -1.95
C PRO A 101 -9.12 -11.76 -2.48
N SER A 102 -7.84 -11.53 -2.16
CA SER A 102 -6.72 -12.44 -2.45
C SER A 102 -6.58 -13.57 -1.43
N THR A 103 -7.18 -13.46 -0.25
CA THR A 103 -6.97 -14.42 0.83
C THR A 103 -8.03 -15.51 0.82
N SER A 104 -7.60 -16.78 0.78
CA SER A 104 -8.50 -17.95 0.80
C SER A 104 -8.48 -18.75 2.10
N SER A 105 -7.56 -18.45 3.02
CA SER A 105 -7.40 -19.11 4.32
C SER A 105 -6.71 -18.19 5.33
N GLY A 106 -7.00 -18.33 6.63
CA GLY A 106 -6.35 -17.56 7.70
C GLY A 106 -7.23 -16.48 8.29
N GLY A 107 -6.74 -15.24 8.29
CA GLY A 107 -7.54 -14.06 8.64
C GLY A 107 -6.89 -12.78 8.13
N SER A 108 -7.52 -11.64 8.41
CA SER A 108 -6.95 -10.32 8.17
C SER A 108 -6.61 -9.63 9.48
N PHE A 109 -5.65 -8.72 9.46
CA PHE A 109 -5.29 -7.93 10.61
C PHE A 109 -6.33 -6.85 10.86
N LYS A 110 -7.13 -7.03 11.91
CA LYS A 110 -8.21 -6.12 12.28
C LYS A 110 -7.80 -5.25 13.44
N VAL A 111 -7.83 -3.94 13.23
CA VAL A 111 -7.78 -2.94 14.29
C VAL A 111 -9.17 -2.35 14.45
N TYR A 112 -9.65 -2.24 15.69
CA TYR A 112 -11.01 -1.78 15.96
C TYR A 112 -11.10 -1.07 17.30
N GLU A 113 -12.06 -0.16 17.41
CA GLU A 113 -12.21 0.63 18.62
C GLU A 113 -12.92 -0.12 19.74
N THR A 114 -12.62 0.27 20.99
CA THR A 114 -13.41 -0.16 22.15
C THR A 114 -14.62 0.75 22.34
N PRO A 115 -15.67 0.30 23.05
CA PRO A 115 -16.86 1.12 23.34
C PRO A 115 -16.56 2.43 24.09
N GLU A 116 -15.40 2.54 24.72
CA GLU A 116 -14.95 3.72 25.45
C GLU A 116 -14.22 4.75 24.57
N SER A 117 -13.90 4.42 23.32
CA SER A 117 -13.30 5.37 22.38
C SER A 117 -14.31 6.45 22.02
N THR A 118 -13.93 7.72 22.07
CA THR A 118 -14.87 8.85 21.86
C THR A 118 -14.58 9.71 20.63
N ASP A 119 -13.41 9.54 20.02
CA ASP A 119 -13.01 10.29 18.82
C ASP A 119 -13.21 9.47 17.53
N HIS A 120 -13.47 8.17 17.66
CA HIS A 120 -13.83 7.29 16.56
C HIS A 120 -12.82 7.27 15.41
N ARG A 121 -11.55 7.01 15.76
CA ARG A 121 -10.42 6.97 14.82
C ARG A 121 -9.60 5.74 15.08
N THR A 122 -9.64 4.76 14.20
CA THR A 122 -8.73 3.62 14.31
C THR A 122 -7.33 4.01 13.84
N ALA A 123 -6.28 3.71 14.62
CA ALA A 123 -4.90 3.89 14.21
C ALA A 123 -3.95 2.84 14.80
N TRP A 124 -2.88 2.52 14.09
CA TRP A 124 -1.98 1.44 14.48
C TRP A 124 -0.54 1.65 14.03
N TRP A 125 0.43 1.28 14.87
CA TRP A 125 1.86 1.30 14.58
C TRP A 125 2.36 -0.04 14.07
N VAL A 126 3.33 0.07 13.16
CA VAL A 126 4.24 -0.99 12.83
C VAL A 126 5.69 -0.48 12.93
N TRP A 127 6.49 -1.12 13.77
CA TRP A 127 7.91 -0.86 13.99
C TRP A 127 8.74 -2.02 13.49
N TYR A 128 9.76 -1.74 12.66
CA TYR A 128 10.67 -2.73 12.08
C TYR A 128 12.05 -2.64 12.72
N ASP A 129 12.10 -2.92 14.02
CA ASP A 129 13.38 -3.09 14.72
C ASP A 129 14.24 -1.82 14.87
N GLY A 130 13.77 -0.65 14.45
CA GLY A 130 14.65 0.52 14.44
C GLY A 130 15.90 0.33 13.56
N GLN A 131 15.77 -0.48 12.51
CA GLN A 131 16.70 -0.61 11.41
C GLN A 131 15.90 -0.46 10.10
N PRO A 132 16.55 -0.04 9.00
CA PRO A 132 15.94 -0.07 7.67
C PRO A 132 15.44 -1.46 7.28
N LEU A 133 14.33 -1.55 6.56
CA LEU A 133 13.83 -2.81 5.98
C LEU A 133 14.84 -3.48 5.03
N SER A 134 15.74 -2.69 4.42
CA SER A 134 16.83 -3.23 3.60
C SER A 134 17.85 -4.03 4.39
N GLU A 135 18.13 -3.65 5.65
CA GLU A 135 19.00 -4.44 6.55
C GLU A 135 18.34 -5.75 6.97
N ARG A 136 17.00 -5.85 6.87
CA ARG A 136 16.23 -7.09 7.08
C ARG A 136 16.09 -7.93 5.82
N GLY A 137 16.58 -7.48 4.66
CA GLY A 137 16.41 -8.18 3.37
C GLY A 137 14.97 -8.20 2.85
N VAL A 138 14.10 -7.32 3.39
CA VAL A 138 12.70 -7.17 2.93
C VAL A 138 12.64 -6.26 1.72
N THR A 139 13.46 -5.21 1.71
CA THR A 139 13.56 -4.23 0.63
C THR A 139 15.01 -4.09 0.16
N ASN A 140 15.22 -3.37 -0.93
CA ASN A 140 16.52 -3.01 -1.47
C ASN A 140 16.43 -1.62 -2.14
N ASP A 141 17.54 -1.15 -2.71
CA ASP A 141 17.60 0.18 -3.35
C ASP A 141 16.70 0.32 -4.59
N ASN A 142 16.27 -0.80 -5.20
CA ASN A 142 15.36 -0.81 -6.33
C ASN A 142 13.88 -0.90 -5.90
N THR A 143 13.60 -1.16 -4.62
CA THR A 143 12.24 -1.29 -4.11
C THR A 143 11.54 0.07 -4.13
N ASP A 144 10.45 0.17 -4.87
CA ASP A 144 9.70 1.40 -5.13
C ASP A 144 8.18 1.21 -4.95
N ARG A 145 7.75 0.05 -4.44
CA ARG A 145 6.36 -0.28 -4.14
C ARG A 145 6.18 -0.90 -2.77
N MET A 146 5.11 -0.49 -2.09
CA MET A 146 4.48 -1.18 -0.97
C MET A 146 3.03 -1.45 -1.34
N SER A 147 2.61 -2.71 -1.31
CA SER A 147 1.28 -3.16 -1.71
C SER A 147 0.60 -3.88 -0.55
N PHE A 148 -0.71 -3.70 -0.42
CA PHE A 148 -1.54 -4.39 0.59
C PHE A 148 -3.03 -4.24 0.28
N TYR A 149 -3.83 -5.09 0.90
CA TYR A 149 -5.27 -4.90 0.95
C TYR A 149 -5.71 -4.13 2.19
N LEU A 150 -6.68 -3.24 2.01
CA LEU A 150 -7.24 -2.38 3.05
C LEU A 150 -8.76 -2.39 2.97
N LYS A 151 -9.42 -2.55 4.11
CA LYS A 151 -10.86 -2.26 4.26
C LYS A 151 -11.07 -1.43 5.50
N THR A 152 -12.00 -0.49 5.45
CA THR A 152 -12.44 0.27 6.63
C THR A 152 -13.93 0.09 6.89
N GLU A 153 -14.33 0.32 8.14
CA GLU A 153 -15.71 0.27 8.60
C GLU A 153 -16.00 1.51 9.47
N GLY A 154 -17.25 1.94 9.50
CA GLY A 154 -17.71 3.05 10.36
C GLY A 154 -17.29 4.46 9.90
N MET A 155 -16.72 4.58 8.70
CA MET A 155 -16.34 5.90 8.15
C MET A 155 -17.55 6.58 7.51
N LYS A 156 -17.66 7.91 7.71
CA LYS A 156 -18.64 8.75 7.03
C LYS A 156 -18.47 8.64 5.51
N GLU A 157 -19.58 8.61 4.79
CA GLU A 157 -19.58 8.67 3.32
C GLU A 157 -18.82 9.89 2.81
N LEU A 158 -18.07 9.68 1.72
CA LEU A 158 -17.35 10.75 1.05
C LEU A 158 -18.32 11.71 0.37
N ASP A 159 -18.06 13.01 0.48
CA ASP A 159 -18.72 13.98 -0.38
C ASP A 159 -18.00 14.04 -1.73
N LYS A 160 -18.68 13.50 -2.74
CA LYS A 160 -18.17 13.30 -4.11
C LYS A 160 -18.49 14.47 -5.05
N SER A 161 -18.93 15.62 -4.52
CA SER A 161 -19.36 16.76 -5.36
C SER A 161 -18.21 17.57 -5.98
N GLY A 162 -16.98 17.42 -5.47
CA GLY A 162 -15.76 18.03 -6.02
C GLY A 162 -15.57 19.51 -5.75
N GLY A 163 -16.22 20.07 -4.72
CA GLY A 163 -15.93 21.42 -4.24
C GLY A 163 -14.53 21.56 -3.61
N ASN A 164 -14.08 22.80 -3.38
CA ASN A 164 -12.71 23.15 -2.99
C ASN A 164 -12.19 22.49 -1.69
N GLU A 165 -13.05 21.90 -0.86
CA GLU A 165 -12.71 21.24 0.41
C GLU A 165 -13.40 19.87 0.57
N VAL A 166 -14.04 19.41 -0.49
CA VAL A 166 -15.14 18.44 -0.35
C VAL A 166 -14.66 17.00 -0.52
N LEU A 167 -13.72 16.80 -1.44
CA LEU A 167 -13.03 15.53 -1.62
C LEU A 167 -11.64 15.62 -0.99
N GLY A 168 -11.58 15.36 0.33
CA GLY A 168 -10.35 15.41 1.12
C GLY A 168 -9.77 14.03 1.43
N THR A 169 -8.53 14.03 1.93
CA THR A 169 -7.89 12.84 2.50
C THR A 169 -8.59 12.45 3.80
N ASN A 170 -8.92 11.17 3.96
CA ASN A 170 -9.51 10.62 5.19
C ASN A 170 -8.75 9.44 5.78
N PHE A 171 -7.73 8.95 5.08
CA PHE A 171 -6.87 7.86 5.53
C PHE A 171 -5.40 8.20 5.28
N HIS A 172 -4.57 8.00 6.30
CA HIS A 172 -3.19 8.41 6.32
C HIS A 172 -2.28 7.22 6.58
N ILE A 173 -1.15 7.20 5.88
CA ILE A 173 -0.05 6.28 6.16
C ILE A 173 1.18 7.13 6.40
N GLY A 174 1.62 7.17 7.65
CA GLY A 174 2.80 7.92 8.04
C GLY A 174 4.01 7.00 8.07
N THR A 175 4.99 7.24 7.21
CA THR A 175 6.22 6.44 7.12
C THR A 175 7.37 7.19 7.75
N TYR A 176 8.29 6.45 8.38
CA TYR A 176 9.54 7.03 8.84
C TYR A 176 10.71 6.28 8.23
N LEU A 177 11.69 7.07 7.82
CA LEU A 177 12.93 6.58 7.26
C LEU A 177 14.05 6.90 8.24
N CYS A 178 14.97 5.96 8.41
CA CYS A 178 16.17 6.14 9.20
C CYS A 178 17.36 5.44 8.53
N TRP A 179 18.57 5.88 8.85
CA TRP A 179 19.83 5.18 8.56
C TRP A 179 20.85 5.49 9.65
N ARG A 180 22.07 4.96 9.48
CA ARG A 180 23.24 5.29 10.30
C ARG A 180 24.30 5.92 9.40
N ASP A 181 24.67 7.16 9.67
CA ASP A 181 25.79 7.87 9.05
C ASP A 181 26.62 8.56 10.13
N PRO A 182 27.69 7.93 10.64
CA PRO A 182 28.48 8.46 11.75
C PRO A 182 29.21 9.77 11.43
N SER A 183 29.18 10.22 10.17
CA SER A 183 29.84 11.45 9.71
C SER A 183 28.92 12.68 9.72
N LYS A 184 27.61 12.53 9.95
CA LYS A 184 26.63 13.61 9.90
C LYS A 184 25.92 13.81 11.24
N PRO A 185 25.43 15.03 11.54
CA PRO A 185 24.62 15.25 12.73
C PRO A 185 23.28 14.51 12.59
N ALA A 186 22.81 13.88 13.67
CA ALA A 186 21.58 13.09 13.66
C ALA A 186 20.34 13.90 13.25
N TYR A 187 20.20 15.15 13.69
CA TYR A 187 18.99 15.97 13.48
C TYR A 187 18.73 16.27 12.00
N GLY A 188 17.52 15.96 11.50
CA GLY A 188 17.04 16.31 10.17
C GLY A 188 17.75 15.63 8.99
N SER A 189 18.70 14.74 9.28
CA SER A 189 19.58 14.10 8.29
C SER A 189 19.23 12.66 7.98
N GLY A 190 18.30 12.04 8.72
CA GLY A 190 17.98 10.61 8.65
C GLY A 190 18.91 9.71 9.47
N ASP A 191 20.05 10.22 9.94
CA ASP A 191 20.94 9.53 10.87
C ASP A 191 20.30 9.47 12.26
N GLY A 192 19.65 8.37 12.61
CA GLY A 192 18.78 8.36 13.80
C GLY A 192 18.22 7.00 14.23
N CYS A 193 18.48 5.93 13.48
CA CYS A 193 18.06 4.59 13.89
C CYS A 193 18.60 4.26 15.29
N PRO A 194 17.81 3.73 16.24
CA PRO A 194 16.42 3.23 16.10
C PRO A 194 15.32 4.22 16.53
N TYR A 195 15.65 5.46 16.91
CA TYR A 195 14.72 6.33 17.63
C TYR A 195 13.90 7.20 16.67
N GLU A 196 12.62 7.44 17.00
CA GLU A 196 11.79 8.47 16.33
C GLU A 196 12.35 9.90 16.47
N GLY A 197 13.41 10.06 17.29
CA GLY A 197 14.11 11.31 17.56
C GLY A 197 14.47 12.08 16.28
N PRO A 198 14.88 13.35 16.42
CA PRO A 198 14.69 14.36 15.37
C PRO A 198 15.48 14.15 14.07
N GLY A 199 16.25 13.07 13.95
CA GLY A 199 16.86 12.61 12.72
C GLY A 199 15.93 11.90 11.75
N ASN A 200 14.93 11.16 12.25
CA ASN A 200 14.07 10.36 11.38
C ASN A 200 13.23 11.23 10.45
N GLN A 201 13.04 10.73 9.23
CA GLN A 201 12.33 11.45 8.19
C GLN A 201 10.91 10.96 8.09
N HIS A 202 9.97 11.80 8.52
CA HIS A 202 8.55 11.46 8.57
C HIS A 202 7.83 11.99 7.34
N TYR A 203 7.24 11.07 6.58
CA TYR A 203 6.44 11.35 5.39
C TYR A 203 5.01 10.88 5.56
N TYR A 204 4.11 11.44 4.77
CA TYR A 204 2.71 11.07 4.76
C TYR A 204 2.26 10.71 3.36
N HIS A 205 1.63 9.55 3.27
CA HIS A 205 0.80 9.13 2.16
C HIS A 205 -0.65 9.38 2.50
N TYR A 206 -1.35 9.99 1.55
CA TYR A 206 -2.72 10.41 1.69
C TYR A 206 -3.61 9.59 0.77
N LEU A 207 -4.67 9.03 1.35
CA LEU A 207 -5.67 8.27 0.61
C LEU A 207 -7.07 8.83 0.90
N THR A 208 -7.94 8.66 -0.09
CA THR A 208 -9.37 8.94 0.02
C THR A 208 -10.13 7.66 -0.29
N ILE A 209 -10.69 7.06 0.76
CA ILE A 209 -11.34 5.74 0.73
C ILE A 209 -12.75 5.81 1.34
N GLU A 210 -13.63 4.92 0.93
CA GLU A 210 -14.97 4.71 1.46
C GLU A 210 -15.01 3.53 2.42
N SER A 211 -16.02 3.54 3.29
CA SER A 211 -16.33 2.42 4.17
C SER A 211 -16.90 1.22 3.41
N ASP A 212 -16.65 0.04 3.97
CA ASP A 212 -17.26 -1.25 3.61
C ASP A 212 -16.90 -1.75 2.20
N MET A 213 -15.67 -1.48 1.77
CA MET A 213 -15.10 -2.08 0.57
C MET A 213 -13.61 -2.39 0.76
N TRP A 214 -13.16 -3.44 0.08
CA TRP A 214 -11.74 -3.77 0.00
C TRP A 214 -11.09 -2.92 -1.09
N TYR A 215 -9.93 -2.38 -0.75
CA TYR A 215 -9.01 -1.70 -1.64
C TYR A 215 -7.75 -2.53 -1.79
N HIS A 216 -7.26 -2.69 -3.01
CA HIS A 216 -5.84 -2.92 -3.23
C HIS A 216 -5.17 -1.55 -3.30
N VAL A 217 -4.17 -1.35 -2.43
CA VAL A 217 -3.38 -0.12 -2.36
C VAL A 217 -1.98 -0.41 -2.87
N LEU A 218 -1.51 0.39 -3.81
CA LEU A 218 -0.12 0.47 -4.22
C LEU A 218 0.45 1.83 -3.77
N LEU A 219 1.19 1.83 -2.68
CA LEU A 219 2.02 2.97 -2.31
C LEU A 219 3.31 2.94 -3.12
N ASP A 220 3.70 4.09 -3.61
CA ASP A 220 5.01 4.31 -4.23
C ASP A 220 5.89 5.19 -3.34
N GLN A 221 7.09 5.48 -3.83
CA GLN A 221 8.07 6.31 -3.14
C GLN A 221 7.83 7.82 -3.34
N HIS A 222 6.59 8.23 -3.65
CA HIS A 222 6.21 9.62 -3.91
C HIS A 222 5.15 10.12 -2.89
N PRO A 223 5.51 10.24 -1.59
CA PRO A 223 4.59 10.72 -0.56
C PRO A 223 4.15 12.15 -0.82
N GLN A 224 2.96 12.55 -0.35
CA GLN A 224 2.42 13.88 -0.62
C GLN A 224 2.93 14.96 0.34
N HIS A 225 3.49 14.58 1.49
CA HIS A 225 3.97 15.53 2.48
C HIS A 225 5.14 15.00 3.31
N ARG A 226 6.06 15.90 3.68
CA ARG A 226 7.12 15.67 4.65
C ARG A 226 6.84 16.51 5.88
N ARG A 227 6.86 15.88 7.07
CA ARG A 227 6.58 16.57 8.33
C ARG A 227 7.51 17.78 8.51
N GLY A 228 6.92 18.92 8.85
CA GLY A 228 7.65 20.16 9.08
C GLY A 228 8.10 20.89 7.81
N SER A 229 7.80 20.36 6.62
CA SER A 229 8.06 21.03 5.35
C SER A 229 6.77 21.51 4.69
N LYS A 230 6.82 22.65 3.99
CA LYS A 230 5.74 23.10 3.09
C LYS A 230 6.06 22.79 1.62
N GLU A 231 7.24 22.27 1.36
CA GLU A 231 7.70 21.99 0.01
C GLU A 231 7.00 20.75 -0.53
N ARG A 232 6.83 20.75 -1.86
CA ARG A 232 6.41 19.57 -2.58
C ARG A 232 7.47 18.48 -2.40
N VAL A 233 7.02 17.28 -2.10
CA VAL A 233 7.90 16.13 -1.98
C VAL A 233 8.06 15.48 -3.36
N PRO A 234 9.28 15.32 -3.89
CA PRO A 234 9.48 14.66 -5.17
C PRO A 234 9.44 13.13 -5.02
N ASN A 235 9.38 12.43 -6.15
CA ASN A 235 9.52 10.97 -6.22
C ASN A 235 10.90 10.55 -5.68
N ASN A 236 10.92 9.48 -4.86
CA ASN A 236 12.10 9.01 -4.13
C ASN A 236 12.85 10.19 -3.45
N PRO A 237 12.20 10.87 -2.48
CA PRO A 237 12.62 12.19 -2.00
C PRO A 237 14.09 12.26 -1.58
N PRO A 238 14.69 13.47 -1.64
CA PRO A 238 16.12 13.72 -1.82
C PRO A 238 16.97 13.24 -0.64
N TYR A 239 17.14 11.93 -0.61
CA TYR A 239 18.23 11.20 0.02
C TYR A 239 18.86 10.25 -0.99
N SER A 240 18.27 10.11 -2.18
CA SER A 240 18.91 9.49 -3.35
C SER A 240 20.23 10.19 -3.69
N GLU A 241 20.32 11.52 -3.51
CA GLU A 241 21.59 12.27 -3.61
C GLU A 241 22.63 11.83 -2.55
N ALA A 242 22.19 11.28 -1.41
CA ALA A 242 23.02 10.66 -0.40
C ALA A 242 23.16 9.13 -0.57
N GLY A 243 22.67 8.58 -1.69
CA GLY A 243 22.66 7.15 -1.98
C GLY A 243 21.70 6.36 -1.10
N LYS A 244 20.56 6.94 -0.70
CA LYS A 244 19.55 6.32 0.15
C LYS A 244 18.18 6.34 -0.54
N HIS A 245 17.54 5.18 -0.60
CA HIS A 245 16.28 4.99 -1.31
C HIS A 245 15.10 4.85 -0.33
N TYR A 246 13.94 5.36 -0.71
CA TYR A 246 12.80 5.56 0.19
C TYR A 246 12.38 4.28 0.94
N PHE A 247 11.98 3.23 0.23
CA PHE A 247 11.56 1.97 0.86
C PHE A 247 12.73 1.14 1.38
N ALA A 248 13.94 1.33 0.84
CA ALA A 248 15.15 0.74 1.42
C ALA A 248 15.37 1.24 2.85
N GLN A 249 15.12 2.52 3.11
CA GLN A 249 15.33 3.17 4.41
C GLN A 249 14.10 3.19 5.33
N LEU A 250 12.96 2.65 4.89
CA LEU A 250 11.74 2.57 5.71
C LEU A 250 12.03 1.73 6.96
N ASN A 251 11.76 2.28 8.15
CA ASN A 251 12.03 1.60 9.42
C ASN A 251 10.77 1.43 10.29
N GLN A 252 9.73 2.20 10.00
CA GLN A 252 8.45 2.15 10.68
C GLN A 252 7.38 2.85 9.85
N TYR A 253 6.13 2.48 10.07
CA TYR A 253 5.01 3.30 9.65
C TYR A 253 3.84 3.16 10.61
N TYR A 254 2.89 4.08 10.51
CA TYR A 254 1.57 3.90 11.05
C TYR A 254 0.53 4.05 9.96
N ILE A 255 -0.64 3.53 10.27
CA ILE A 255 -1.84 3.65 9.45
C ILE A 255 -2.95 4.23 10.34
N GLU A 256 -3.69 5.22 9.85
CA GLU A 256 -4.76 5.85 10.62
C GLU A 256 -5.94 6.31 9.76
N ILE A 257 -7.15 6.16 10.31
CA ILE A 257 -8.30 6.98 9.93
C ILE A 257 -8.06 8.37 10.51
N ARG A 258 -7.91 9.36 9.63
CA ARG A 258 -7.30 10.64 10.02
C ARG A 258 -8.19 11.48 10.93
N TRP A 259 -9.46 11.59 10.54
CA TRP A 259 -10.43 12.50 11.13
C TRP A 259 -11.46 11.74 11.95
N GLY A 260 -11.97 12.36 13.01
CA GLY A 260 -12.96 11.75 13.87
C GLY A 260 -14.22 11.37 13.08
N GLN A 261 -14.77 10.21 13.40
CA GLN A 261 -15.95 9.66 12.72
C GLN A 261 -17.19 9.76 13.62
N PRO A 262 -18.41 9.74 13.05
CA PRO A 262 -19.62 9.71 13.85
C PRO A 262 -19.88 8.36 14.54
N GLU A 263 -19.29 7.28 14.02
CA GLU A 263 -19.50 5.91 14.48
C GLU A 263 -18.15 5.25 14.77
N HIS A 264 -18.14 4.24 15.64
CA HIS A 264 -16.96 3.42 15.88
C HIS A 264 -16.41 2.84 14.58
N THR A 265 -15.11 2.99 14.41
CA THR A 265 -14.39 2.57 13.22
C THR A 265 -13.65 1.25 13.44
N ALA A 266 -13.38 0.58 12.33
CA ALA A 266 -12.41 -0.49 12.26
C ALA A 266 -11.64 -0.40 10.93
N MET A 267 -10.45 -0.99 10.90
CA MET A 267 -9.71 -1.24 9.67
C MET A 267 -9.17 -2.66 9.63
N TYR A 268 -9.11 -3.20 8.43
CA TYR A 268 -8.59 -4.52 8.11
C TYR A 268 -7.44 -4.35 7.12
N LEU A 269 -6.34 -5.02 7.39
CA LEU A 269 -5.15 -5.04 6.55
C LEU A 269 -4.81 -6.49 6.20
N ASP A 270 -4.32 -6.70 4.99
CA ASP A 270 -3.83 -8.00 4.58
C ASP A 270 -2.68 -7.88 3.57
N GLU A 271 -1.82 -8.89 3.54
CA GLU A 271 -0.74 -9.09 2.55
C GLU A 271 0.16 -7.87 2.31
N ILE A 272 0.81 -7.38 3.37
CA ILE A 272 1.72 -6.24 3.24
C ILE A 272 3.03 -6.69 2.57
N GLN A 273 3.25 -6.26 1.34
CA GLN A 273 4.37 -6.67 0.50
C GLN A 273 5.13 -5.50 -0.10
N TYR A 274 6.39 -5.74 -0.46
CA TYR A 274 7.28 -4.80 -1.11
C TYR A 274 7.89 -5.43 -2.36
N TYR A 275 7.99 -4.64 -3.42
CA TYR A 275 8.61 -5.08 -4.67
C TYR A 275 9.17 -3.89 -5.45
N ALA A 276 9.95 -4.20 -6.48
CA ALA A 276 10.42 -3.23 -7.45
C ALA A 276 9.54 -3.27 -8.71
N THR A 277 9.12 -2.12 -9.22
CA THR A 277 8.34 -2.01 -10.47
C THR A 277 9.10 -2.61 -11.64
N SER A 278 10.44 -2.57 -11.61
CA SER A 278 11.31 -3.22 -12.59
C SER A 278 11.09 -4.74 -12.71
N ASP A 279 10.52 -5.36 -11.67
CA ASP A 279 10.24 -6.79 -11.62
C ASP A 279 8.78 -7.13 -11.99
N SER A 280 7.99 -6.12 -12.36
CA SER A 280 6.59 -6.26 -12.75
C SER A 280 6.40 -6.41 -14.27
N GLU A 281 5.18 -6.75 -14.69
CA GLU A 281 4.84 -6.90 -16.12
C GLU A 281 4.96 -5.58 -16.92
N GLU A 282 4.86 -4.43 -16.24
CA GLU A 282 5.08 -3.11 -16.82
C GLU A 282 6.11 -2.33 -15.98
N PRO A 283 7.40 -2.38 -16.36
CA PRO A 283 8.47 -1.72 -15.61
C PRO A 283 8.51 -0.19 -15.84
N ASP A 284 8.03 0.29 -16.99
CA ASP A 284 8.09 1.71 -17.36
C ASP A 284 6.76 2.39 -17.01
N GLN A 285 6.60 2.76 -15.73
CA GLN A 285 5.37 3.39 -15.25
C GLN A 285 5.47 4.92 -15.11
N ASN A 286 4.30 5.58 -15.17
CA ASN A 286 4.19 7.01 -14.96
C ASN A 286 4.27 7.38 -13.47
N GLU A 287 5.49 7.54 -12.97
CA GLU A 287 5.78 7.95 -11.59
C GLU A 287 5.70 9.47 -11.35
N GLU A 288 5.59 10.26 -12.42
CA GLU A 288 5.65 11.73 -12.38
C GLU A 288 4.28 12.34 -12.13
N SER A 289 3.28 11.93 -12.92
CA SER A 289 1.91 12.42 -12.79
C SER A 289 1.10 11.60 -11.79
N ILE A 290 1.26 10.27 -11.77
CA ILE A 290 0.38 9.36 -11.03
C ILE A 290 1.17 8.73 -9.88
N THR A 291 0.95 9.21 -8.66
CA THR A 291 1.58 8.65 -7.47
C THR A 291 0.91 7.33 -7.05
N SER A 292 1.11 6.96 -5.78
CA SER A 292 0.39 5.93 -5.05
C SER A 292 -1.07 5.80 -5.51
N LEU A 293 -1.41 4.62 -6.01
CA LEU A 293 -2.66 4.29 -6.71
C LEU A 293 -3.44 3.29 -5.86
N TRP A 294 -4.74 3.51 -5.70
CA TRP A 294 -5.61 2.55 -5.02
C TRP A 294 -6.88 2.29 -5.82
N VAL A 295 -7.32 1.05 -5.81
CA VAL A 295 -8.56 0.61 -6.43
C VAL A 295 -9.34 -0.25 -5.45
N GLY A 296 -10.63 0.01 -5.31
CA GLY A 296 -11.50 -0.76 -4.43
C GLY A 296 -12.80 -1.16 -5.09
N TYR A 297 -13.40 -2.24 -4.56
CA TYR A 297 -14.61 -2.83 -5.11
C TYR A 297 -15.69 -3.07 -4.05
N LYS A 298 -16.87 -2.48 -4.28
CA LYS A 298 -18.07 -2.67 -3.48
C LYS A 298 -19.03 -3.62 -4.21
N ALA A 299 -18.85 -4.92 -3.98
CA ALA A 299 -19.56 -5.99 -4.67
C ALA A 299 -21.09 -5.84 -4.63
N SER A 300 -21.65 -5.39 -3.49
CA SER A 300 -23.10 -5.22 -3.31
C SER A 300 -23.73 -4.16 -4.24
N LYS A 301 -22.93 -3.27 -4.82
CA LYS A 301 -23.36 -2.21 -5.74
C LYS A 301 -22.77 -2.36 -7.15
N ASN A 302 -21.93 -3.38 -7.39
CA ASN A 302 -21.06 -3.46 -8.56
C ASN A 302 -20.28 -2.17 -8.82
N GLU A 303 -19.82 -1.50 -7.76
CA GLU A 303 -19.18 -0.20 -7.87
C GLU A 303 -17.69 -0.32 -7.58
N TRP A 304 -16.89 0.19 -8.51
CA TRP A 304 -15.45 0.35 -8.36
C TRP A 304 -15.12 1.79 -8.00
N GLN A 305 -14.06 1.96 -7.24
CA GLN A 305 -13.47 3.26 -6.94
C GLN A 305 -11.98 3.21 -7.27
N LEU A 306 -11.47 4.28 -7.87
CA LEU A 306 -10.03 4.45 -8.10
C LEU A 306 -9.63 5.85 -7.67
N GLY A 307 -8.47 5.96 -7.01
CA GLY A 307 -7.88 7.24 -6.64
C GLY A 307 -6.36 7.21 -6.64
N PHE A 308 -5.78 8.40 -6.78
CA PHE A 308 -4.35 8.66 -6.70
C PHE A 308 -4.13 10.17 -6.49
N HIS A 309 -2.90 10.58 -6.20
CA HIS A 309 -2.52 11.99 -6.24
C HIS A 309 -1.81 12.34 -7.54
N ASP A 310 -2.28 13.41 -8.16
CA ASP A 310 -1.70 14.04 -9.32
C ASP A 310 -0.56 14.97 -8.90
N MET A 311 0.63 14.72 -9.44
CA MET A 311 1.85 15.49 -9.19
C MET A 311 2.42 16.15 -10.47
N SER A 312 1.70 16.18 -11.59
CA SER A 312 2.20 16.79 -12.83
C SER A 312 2.18 18.33 -12.85
N TRP A 313 1.70 18.98 -11.79
CA TRP A 313 1.49 20.42 -11.75
C TRP A 313 2.70 21.20 -11.21
N ALA A 314 2.87 22.43 -11.71
CA ALA A 314 3.91 23.35 -11.25
C ALA A 314 3.50 24.12 -9.97
N SER A 315 2.24 24.58 -9.91
CA SER A 315 1.65 25.21 -8.72
C SER A 315 0.17 24.87 -8.58
N LEU A 316 -0.31 24.64 -7.35
CA LEU A 316 -1.75 24.52 -7.10
C LEU A 316 -2.43 25.89 -7.26
N GLY A 317 -3.71 25.89 -7.63
CA GLY A 317 -4.52 27.11 -7.73
C GLY A 317 -4.30 27.95 -8.98
N ASP A 318 -3.49 27.47 -9.93
CA ASP A 318 -3.35 28.06 -11.27
C ASP A 318 -4.59 27.83 -12.17
N ASN A 319 -5.56 27.06 -11.66
CA ASN A 319 -6.75 26.58 -12.37
C ASN A 319 -6.46 25.58 -13.49
N ALA A 320 -5.26 25.00 -13.53
CA ALA A 320 -4.97 23.82 -14.32
C ALA A 320 -5.65 22.61 -13.68
N LEU A 321 -6.26 21.77 -14.52
CA LEU A 321 -6.78 20.47 -14.12
C LEU A 321 -6.20 19.45 -15.09
N SER A 322 -5.65 18.38 -14.56
CA SER A 322 -5.14 17.25 -15.34
C SER A 322 -6.29 16.35 -15.76
N THR A 323 -6.12 15.68 -16.88
CA THR A 323 -7.11 14.79 -17.49
C THR A 323 -6.54 13.38 -17.64
N PHE A 324 -7.32 12.37 -17.29
CA PHE A 324 -6.86 10.98 -17.23
C PHE A 324 -7.82 10.04 -17.95
N GLU A 325 -7.25 8.98 -18.53
CA GLU A 325 -7.98 7.86 -19.13
C GLU A 325 -7.77 6.58 -18.31
N LEU A 326 -8.86 5.85 -18.09
CA LEU A 326 -8.86 4.59 -17.34
C LEU A 326 -9.20 3.42 -18.26
N ARG A 327 -8.47 2.32 -18.08
CA ARG A 327 -8.72 1.07 -18.79
C ARG A 327 -8.67 -0.14 -17.86
N TRP A 328 -9.35 -1.21 -18.24
CA TRP A 328 -9.29 -2.50 -17.56
C TRP A 328 -9.07 -3.66 -18.53
N SER A 329 -8.56 -4.78 -18.00
CA SER A 329 -8.33 -6.01 -18.75
C SER A 329 -8.39 -7.24 -17.85
N ALA A 330 -8.62 -8.41 -18.48
CA ALA A 330 -8.49 -9.72 -17.86
C ALA A 330 -7.03 -10.22 -17.77
N THR A 331 -6.11 -9.55 -18.44
CA THR A 331 -4.66 -9.83 -18.45
C THR A 331 -3.88 -8.57 -18.07
N PRO A 332 -2.62 -8.68 -17.61
CA PRO A 332 -1.78 -7.53 -17.33
C PRO A 332 -1.78 -6.51 -18.48
N ILE A 333 -1.93 -5.23 -18.13
CA ILE A 333 -1.88 -4.12 -19.08
C ILE A 333 -0.45 -3.58 -19.09
N THR A 334 0.09 -3.34 -20.28
CA THR A 334 1.40 -2.75 -20.53
C THR A 334 1.24 -1.54 -21.44
N ASN A 335 2.26 -0.71 -21.57
CA ASN A 335 2.33 0.42 -22.50
C ASN A 335 2.07 -0.03 -23.94
N GLU A 336 2.52 -1.24 -24.31
CA GLU A 336 2.34 -1.81 -25.66
C GLU A 336 0.89 -2.22 -25.93
N ASN A 337 0.18 -2.72 -24.91
CA ASN A 337 -1.17 -3.27 -25.08
C ASN A 337 -2.28 -2.35 -24.54
N TYR A 338 -1.95 -1.20 -23.95
CA TYR A 338 -2.91 -0.26 -23.34
C TYR A 338 -4.09 0.08 -24.27
N ASP A 339 -3.79 0.38 -25.54
CA ASP A 339 -4.80 0.77 -26.53
C ASP A 339 -5.78 -0.37 -26.88
N SER A 340 -5.44 -1.63 -26.57
CA SER A 340 -6.29 -2.80 -26.75
C SER A 340 -7.15 -3.14 -25.53
N ALA A 341 -6.84 -2.58 -24.36
CA ALA A 341 -7.59 -2.80 -23.12
C ALA A 341 -8.96 -2.08 -23.17
N HIS A 342 -9.91 -2.53 -22.34
CA HIS A 342 -11.26 -1.98 -22.31
C HIS A 342 -11.30 -0.61 -21.65
N ILE A 343 -11.81 0.39 -22.37
CA ILE A 343 -12.07 1.73 -21.84
C ILE A 343 -13.06 1.64 -20.67
N ILE A 344 -12.71 2.28 -19.55
CA ILE A 344 -13.63 2.51 -18.43
C ILE A 344 -14.39 3.81 -18.72
N ALA A 345 -15.70 3.81 -18.46
CA ALA A 345 -16.51 5.02 -18.40
C ALA A 345 -16.61 5.49 -16.94
N PRO A 346 -15.86 6.52 -16.53
CA PRO A 346 -15.92 7.03 -15.17
C PRO A 346 -17.28 7.68 -14.92
N LYS A 347 -17.79 7.61 -13.68
CA LYS A 347 -19.05 8.21 -13.26
C LYS A 347 -18.89 9.61 -12.67
N LEU A 348 -17.70 9.92 -12.15
CA LEU A 348 -17.39 11.21 -11.54
C LEU A 348 -16.37 11.97 -12.37
N TYR A 349 -16.59 13.28 -12.45
CA TYR A 349 -15.73 14.25 -13.13
C TYR A 349 -15.45 13.92 -14.62
N SER A 350 -16.41 13.28 -15.28
CA SER A 350 -16.35 12.77 -16.65
C SER A 350 -17.53 13.23 -17.49
N GLY A 351 -17.49 12.97 -18.80
CA GLY A 351 -18.50 13.42 -19.75
C GLY A 351 -18.41 14.92 -20.07
N ILE A 352 -19.26 15.37 -20.99
CA ILE A 352 -19.14 16.69 -21.66
C ILE A 352 -19.18 17.89 -20.72
N GLN A 353 -19.65 17.73 -19.47
CA GLN A 353 -19.62 18.80 -18.48
C GLN A 353 -18.21 19.06 -17.95
N TYR A 354 -17.37 18.03 -17.94
CA TYR A 354 -16.06 18.02 -17.30
C TYR A 354 -14.92 17.91 -18.33
N VAL A 355 -15.09 17.12 -19.39
CA VAL A 355 -14.08 16.89 -20.44
C VAL A 355 -14.61 17.25 -21.83
N ASP A 356 -13.72 17.26 -22.82
CA ASP A 356 -14.06 17.50 -24.23
C ASP A 356 -15.03 16.44 -24.78
N ALA A 357 -15.99 16.86 -25.59
CA ALA A 357 -17.00 15.98 -26.20
C ALA A 357 -16.42 14.90 -27.12
N ARG A 358 -15.19 15.06 -27.61
CA ARG A 358 -14.44 14.05 -28.37
C ARG A 358 -14.04 12.85 -27.50
N ASN A 359 -13.79 13.07 -26.20
CA ASN A 359 -13.30 12.07 -25.27
C ASN A 359 -14.13 12.04 -23.98
N PRO A 360 -15.45 11.72 -24.04
CA PRO A 360 -16.33 11.80 -22.88
C PRO A 360 -16.03 10.75 -21.80
N HIS A 361 -15.18 9.76 -22.11
CA HIS A 361 -14.74 8.70 -21.20
C HIS A 361 -13.52 9.12 -20.35
N TYR A 362 -12.91 10.27 -20.61
CA TYR A 362 -11.89 10.81 -19.72
C TYR A 362 -12.53 11.34 -18.44
N PHE A 363 -11.74 11.45 -17.38
CA PHE A 363 -12.12 12.20 -16.18
C PHE A 363 -11.05 13.22 -15.81
N ARG A 364 -11.46 14.30 -15.15
CA ARG A 364 -10.54 15.36 -14.69
C ARG A 364 -10.35 15.32 -13.21
N ARG A 365 -9.20 15.86 -12.78
CA ARG A 365 -9.01 16.19 -11.37
C ARG A 365 -10.17 17.06 -10.88
N PRO A 366 -10.79 16.74 -9.72
CA PRO A 366 -11.94 17.45 -9.21
C PRO A 366 -11.65 18.90 -8.82
N ASN A 367 -10.43 19.19 -8.36
CA ASN A 367 -10.09 20.48 -7.77
C ASN A 367 -8.71 20.94 -8.26
N GLY A 368 -8.58 22.22 -8.65
CA GLY A 368 -7.30 22.82 -9.04
C GLY A 368 -6.40 23.19 -7.85
N TRP A 369 -6.95 23.19 -6.63
CA TRP A 369 -6.27 23.47 -5.37
C TRP A 369 -5.85 22.23 -4.60
N GLY A 370 -6.18 21.05 -5.12
CA GLY A 370 -5.83 19.76 -4.54
C GLY A 370 -5.18 18.87 -5.59
N THR A 371 -4.49 17.84 -5.11
CA THR A 371 -3.80 16.87 -5.99
C THR A 371 -4.62 15.61 -6.21
N LEU A 372 -5.62 15.33 -5.37
CA LEU A 372 -6.39 14.09 -5.48
C LEU A 372 -7.15 14.00 -6.81
N ALA A 373 -6.89 12.94 -7.57
CA ALA A 373 -7.70 12.48 -8.69
C ALA A 373 -8.50 11.26 -8.22
N PHE A 374 -9.80 11.24 -8.52
CA PHE A 374 -10.72 10.26 -7.96
C PHE A 374 -11.91 10.05 -8.88
N THR A 375 -12.33 8.80 -9.06
CA THR A 375 -13.59 8.51 -9.73
C THR A 375 -14.18 7.18 -9.27
N THR A 376 -15.43 6.93 -9.65
CA THR A 376 -16.07 5.63 -9.54
C THR A 376 -16.49 5.14 -10.90
N PHE A 377 -16.66 3.83 -11.06
CA PHE A 377 -17.07 3.21 -12.32
C PHE A 377 -17.69 1.84 -12.09
N GLU A 378 -18.11 1.20 -13.17
CA GLU A 378 -18.58 -0.19 -13.15
C GLU A 378 -17.78 -1.00 -14.17
N VAL A 379 -17.56 -2.26 -13.86
CA VAL A 379 -17.13 -3.27 -14.83
C VAL A 379 -18.33 -4.20 -15.05
N PRO A 380 -18.61 -4.67 -16.28
CA PRO A 380 -19.71 -5.59 -16.53
C PRO A 380 -19.67 -6.83 -15.61
N PRO A 381 -20.70 -7.11 -14.80
CA PRO A 381 -20.67 -8.20 -13.82
C PRO A 381 -20.38 -9.57 -14.43
N LEU A 382 -20.87 -9.82 -15.65
CA LEU A 382 -20.65 -11.09 -16.36
C LEU A 382 -19.17 -11.31 -16.71
N GLU A 383 -18.38 -10.25 -16.89
CA GLU A 383 -16.95 -10.39 -17.10
C GLU A 383 -16.24 -10.65 -15.77
N LEU A 384 -16.57 -9.91 -14.71
CA LEU A 384 -15.96 -10.09 -13.39
C LEU A 384 -16.08 -11.53 -12.86
N GLN A 385 -17.23 -12.19 -13.07
CA GLN A 385 -17.45 -13.57 -12.60
C GLN A 385 -16.52 -14.61 -13.22
N LYS A 386 -15.86 -14.30 -14.34
CA LYS A 386 -14.92 -15.20 -15.03
C LYS A 386 -13.47 -14.98 -14.61
N LEU A 387 -13.21 -13.95 -13.81
CA LEU A 387 -11.86 -13.51 -13.49
C LEU A 387 -11.46 -13.95 -12.08
N ASN A 388 -10.18 -14.29 -11.93
CA ASN A 388 -9.53 -14.38 -10.62
C ASN A 388 -8.90 -13.04 -10.23
N THR A 389 -8.43 -12.30 -11.23
CA THR A 389 -7.78 -10.99 -11.10
C THR A 389 -8.26 -10.11 -12.25
N ILE A 390 -8.48 -8.84 -11.95
CA ILE A 390 -8.72 -7.78 -12.94
C ILE A 390 -7.53 -6.80 -12.89
N TYR A 391 -7.12 -6.30 -14.05
CA TYR A 391 -6.02 -5.36 -14.19
C TYR A 391 -6.57 -4.01 -14.62
N PHE A 392 -6.05 -2.94 -14.03
CA PHE A 392 -6.39 -1.56 -14.32
C PHE A 392 -5.15 -0.78 -14.74
N ALA A 393 -5.35 0.19 -15.61
CA ALA A 393 -4.33 1.14 -16.01
C ALA A 393 -4.89 2.56 -16.05
N VAL A 394 -4.07 3.51 -15.60
CA VAL A 394 -4.33 4.95 -15.66
C VAL A 394 -3.30 5.57 -16.59
N LYS A 395 -3.74 6.44 -17.49
CA LYS A 395 -2.85 7.25 -18.33
C LYS A 395 -3.16 8.73 -18.14
N ASP A 396 -2.11 9.52 -17.94
CA ASP A 396 -2.21 10.98 -18.04
C ASP A 396 -2.33 11.35 -19.52
N VAL A 397 -3.47 11.92 -19.88
CA VAL A 397 -3.80 12.35 -21.25
C VAL A 397 -3.96 13.86 -21.31
N SER A 398 -3.39 14.56 -20.34
CA SER A 398 -3.40 16.02 -20.28
C SER A 398 -2.71 16.60 -21.52
N ALA A 399 -3.33 17.61 -22.12
CA ALA A 399 -2.78 18.34 -23.24
C ALA A 399 -3.07 19.84 -23.08
N LEU A 400 -2.01 20.66 -23.12
CA LEU A 400 -2.08 22.07 -22.77
C LEU A 400 -3.18 22.79 -23.59
N GLY A 401 -4.21 23.30 -22.88
CA GLY A 401 -5.31 24.02 -23.48
C GLY A 401 -6.40 23.16 -24.13
N GLU A 402 -6.33 21.83 -24.05
CA GLU A 402 -7.32 20.87 -24.56
C GLU A 402 -8.24 20.34 -23.43
N ASN A 403 -9.06 19.32 -23.71
CA ASN A 403 -9.92 18.62 -22.74
C ASN A 403 -10.93 19.52 -21.97
N LYS A 404 -11.43 20.57 -22.63
CA LYS A 404 -12.41 21.52 -22.06
C LYS A 404 -13.80 20.89 -21.95
N GLY A 405 -14.34 20.82 -20.74
CA GLY A 405 -15.74 20.55 -20.48
C GLY A 405 -16.65 21.77 -20.70
N GLY A 406 -17.95 21.59 -20.44
CA GLY A 406 -18.95 22.65 -20.53
C GLY A 406 -19.17 23.47 -19.25
N ARG A 407 -18.74 22.98 -18.08
CA ARG A 407 -19.04 23.57 -16.77
C ARG A 407 -17.81 24.19 -16.12
N TRP A 408 -17.93 25.36 -15.50
CA TRP A 408 -16.86 25.93 -14.67
C TRP A 408 -16.56 25.02 -13.45
N PRO A 409 -15.29 24.81 -13.05
CA PRO A 409 -14.06 25.35 -13.65
C PRO A 409 -13.51 24.52 -14.83
N TRP A 410 -14.10 23.35 -15.09
CA TRP A 410 -13.68 22.41 -16.13
C TRP A 410 -13.86 22.88 -17.58
N ASN A 411 -14.47 24.05 -17.81
CA ASN A 411 -14.49 24.69 -19.12
C ASN A 411 -13.16 25.33 -19.52
N LYS A 412 -12.19 25.37 -18.60
CA LYS A 412 -10.79 25.67 -18.88
C LYS A 412 -10.10 24.40 -19.39
N GLY A 413 -9.12 24.55 -20.28
CA GLY A 413 -8.37 23.40 -20.77
C GLY A 413 -7.40 22.88 -19.72
N ASP A 414 -6.66 21.82 -20.04
CA ASP A 414 -5.56 21.40 -19.16
C ASP A 414 -4.47 22.47 -19.11
N GLY A 415 -3.76 22.55 -17.98
CA GLY A 415 -2.72 23.57 -17.80
C GLY A 415 -1.32 23.12 -18.18
N HIS A 416 -1.15 21.87 -18.60
CA HIS A 416 0.13 21.31 -19.04
C HIS A 416 -0.13 20.10 -19.97
N ASP A 417 0.92 19.63 -20.62
CA ASP A 417 0.95 18.34 -21.29
C ASP A 417 1.28 17.23 -20.29
N ALA A 418 0.89 15.99 -20.57
CA ALA A 418 1.24 14.84 -19.75
C ALA A 418 2.76 14.77 -19.51
N ALA A 419 3.17 14.61 -18.24
CA ALA A 419 4.59 14.61 -17.88
C ALA A 419 5.33 13.35 -18.35
N SER A 420 4.59 12.27 -18.62
CA SER A 420 5.11 10.99 -19.09
C SER A 420 4.12 10.35 -20.06
N PRO A 421 4.58 9.69 -21.14
CA PRO A 421 3.70 8.95 -22.06
C PRO A 421 3.22 7.62 -21.48
N PHE A 422 3.79 7.18 -20.35
CA PHE A 422 3.57 5.87 -19.78
C PHE A 422 2.26 5.77 -18.98
N ILE A 423 1.86 4.55 -18.71
CA ILE A 423 0.71 4.22 -17.86
C ILE A 423 1.17 3.96 -16.41
N LYS A 424 0.23 4.00 -15.45
CA LYS A 424 0.39 3.40 -14.11
C LYS A 424 -0.59 2.26 -13.97
N THR A 425 -0.16 1.11 -13.46
CA THR A 425 -1.00 -0.09 -13.40
C THR A 425 -1.26 -0.55 -11.98
N ILE A 426 -2.42 -1.15 -11.75
CA ILE A 426 -2.78 -1.83 -10.51
C ILE A 426 -3.70 -3.02 -10.83
N ASP A 427 -3.58 -4.11 -10.10
CA ASP A 427 -4.50 -5.25 -10.21
C ASP A 427 -5.46 -5.31 -9.02
N PHE A 428 -6.45 -6.20 -9.06
CA PHE A 428 -7.33 -6.49 -7.94
C PHE A 428 -7.81 -7.93 -8.02
N ALA A 429 -7.71 -8.67 -6.91
CA ALA A 429 -8.22 -10.03 -6.80
C ALA A 429 -9.76 -10.04 -6.73
N ILE A 430 -10.40 -10.91 -7.49
CA ILE A 430 -11.86 -11.09 -7.49
C ILE A 430 -12.26 -12.40 -6.79
N ASN A 431 -11.56 -13.51 -7.11
CA ASN A 431 -11.98 -14.87 -6.73
C ASN A 431 -10.81 -15.81 -6.38
N GLY A 432 -9.74 -15.35 -5.72
CA GLY A 432 -8.69 -16.26 -5.26
C GLY A 432 -7.34 -15.59 -4.98
N ALA A 433 -6.39 -16.39 -4.48
CA ALA A 433 -4.99 -16.00 -4.27
C ALA A 433 -4.44 -15.34 -5.54
N SER A 434 -4.24 -14.02 -5.47
CA SER A 434 -3.57 -13.31 -6.56
C SER A 434 -2.16 -13.85 -6.72
N LEU A 435 -1.59 -13.65 -7.91
CA LEU A 435 -0.17 -13.82 -8.11
C LEU A 435 0.54 -12.85 -7.16
N LYS A 436 1.14 -13.37 -6.09
CA LYS A 436 2.09 -12.58 -5.29
C LYS A 436 3.16 -12.07 -6.26
N PRO A 437 3.52 -10.77 -6.25
CA PRO A 437 4.63 -10.26 -7.03
C PRO A 437 5.85 -11.13 -6.79
N LYS A 438 6.64 -11.35 -7.84
CA LYS A 438 7.87 -12.09 -7.68
C LYS A 438 8.71 -11.36 -6.65
N ALA A 439 9.10 -12.12 -5.64
CA ALA A 439 10.09 -11.76 -4.67
C ALA A 439 11.28 -11.02 -5.32
N PRO A 440 11.71 -9.85 -4.79
CA PRO A 440 12.96 -9.25 -5.24
C PRO A 440 14.06 -10.30 -5.16
N VAL A 441 14.80 -10.48 -6.24
CA VAL A 441 15.86 -11.50 -6.33
C VAL A 441 16.89 -11.19 -5.23
N ASN A 442 16.88 -11.97 -4.15
CA ASN A 442 17.82 -11.81 -3.07
C ASN A 442 19.24 -12.10 -3.58
N LEU A 443 20.11 -11.10 -3.56
CA LEU A 443 21.54 -11.23 -3.87
C LEU A 443 22.35 -11.79 -2.70
N THR A 444 21.73 -12.21 -1.60
CA THR A 444 22.43 -12.61 -0.38
C THR A 444 22.45 -14.12 -0.18
N ALA A 445 23.29 -14.79 -0.97
CA ALA A 445 23.74 -16.14 -0.65
C ALA A 445 25.19 -16.43 -1.10
N GLU A 446 26.13 -15.47 -1.02
CA GLU A 446 27.57 -15.82 -1.23
C GLU A 446 28.59 -15.19 -0.26
N ASN A 447 28.21 -14.33 0.69
CA ASN A 447 29.17 -13.79 1.67
C ASN A 447 29.00 -14.39 3.07
N VAL A 448 29.10 -15.72 3.17
CA VAL A 448 29.61 -16.33 4.41
C VAL A 448 31.11 -16.49 4.22
N VAL A 449 31.84 -15.41 4.53
CA VAL A 449 33.28 -15.52 4.80
C VAL A 449 33.40 -16.30 6.10
N THR A 450 33.81 -17.55 5.99
CA THR A 450 34.33 -18.32 7.12
C THR A 450 35.62 -17.65 7.58
N GLU A 451 35.64 -17.10 8.79
CA GLU A 451 36.84 -17.04 9.63
C GLU A 451 36.79 -18.13 10.69
#